data_AF-E5VP16-F1
#
_entry.id   AF-E5VP16-F1
#
_cell.length_a   1.000
_cell.length_b   1.000
_cell.length_c   1.000
_cell.angle_alpha   90.00
_cell.angle_beta   90.00
_cell.angle_gamma   90.00
#
_symmetry.space_group_name_H-M   'P 1'
#
loop_
_entity.id
_entity.type
_entity.pdbx_description
1 polymer ?
#
loop_
_entity_poly.entity_id
_entity_poly.type
_entity_poly.pdbx_seq_one_letter_code
_entity_poly.pdbx_strand_id
1 'polypeptide(L)'
;SKQEQLVEERQKLQETSDNEKDIKKRLKEFKKTLEQNEVLDKFDRYVFESIVEKVIVGGLDENGNVDPAQLIFVYKTGLKNSVDGAKFKPQRKNARGRHRTDELCSHDSNEVDKMCSDSSNDTYRNGCSFVPTKTR
;
A
#
# COMPACT_ATOMS: atom_id res chain seq x y z
N SER A 1 -12.58 -11.19 -58.11
CA SER A 1 -13.10 -10.09 -58.97
C SER A 1 -13.08 -8.77 -58.22
N LYS A 2 -13.09 -7.60 -58.90
CA LYS A 2 -13.17 -6.26 -58.25
C LYS A 2 -14.36 -6.17 -57.27
N GLN A 3 -15.42 -6.93 -57.56
CA GLN A 3 -16.63 -7.04 -56.76
C GLN A 3 -16.45 -7.80 -55.44
N GLU A 4 -15.60 -8.84 -55.39
CA GLU A 4 -15.28 -9.55 -54.14
C GLU A 4 -14.46 -8.69 -53.19
N GLN A 5 -13.46 -7.95 -53.72
CA GLN A 5 -12.62 -7.06 -52.92
C GLN A 5 -13.46 -5.97 -52.23
N LEU A 6 -14.44 -5.40 -52.93
CA LEU A 6 -15.35 -4.40 -52.37
C LEU A 6 -16.27 -4.98 -51.28
N VAL A 7 -16.70 -6.24 -51.41
CA VAL A 7 -17.53 -6.91 -50.39
C VAL A 7 -16.71 -7.18 -49.13
N GLU A 8 -15.48 -7.67 -49.28
CA GLU A 8 -14.57 -7.97 -48.19
C GLU A 8 -14.15 -6.70 -47.42
N GLU A 9 -13.88 -5.61 -48.14
CA GLU A 9 -13.64 -4.29 -47.55
C GLU A 9 -14.85 -3.77 -46.78
N ARG A 10 -16.06 -3.90 -47.33
CA ARG A 10 -17.29 -3.50 -46.65
C ARG A 10 -17.53 -4.28 -45.37
N GLN A 11 -17.19 -5.57 -45.37
CA GLN A 11 -17.34 -6.44 -44.20
C GLN A 11 -16.34 -6.05 -43.11
N LYS A 12 -15.07 -5.81 -43.45
CA LYS A 12 -14.07 -5.26 -42.52
C LYS A 12 -14.50 -3.92 -41.92
N LEU A 13 -15.00 -3.00 -42.73
CA LEU A 13 -15.47 -1.69 -42.27
C LEU A 13 -16.69 -1.81 -41.35
N GLN A 14 -17.56 -2.79 -41.61
CA GLN A 14 -18.69 -3.08 -40.73
C GLN A 14 -18.22 -3.59 -39.37
N GLU A 15 -17.30 -4.56 -39.37
CA GLU A 15 -16.71 -5.13 -38.15
C GLU A 15 -15.99 -4.06 -37.31
N THR A 16 -15.20 -3.17 -37.94
CA THR A 16 -14.54 -2.08 -37.21
C THR A 16 -15.55 -1.09 -36.62
N SER A 17 -16.60 -0.75 -37.37
CA SER A 17 -17.67 0.13 -36.88
C SER A 17 -18.41 -0.46 -35.68
N ASP A 18 -18.74 -1.75 -35.74
CA ASP A 18 -19.49 -2.40 -34.67
C ASP A 18 -18.60 -2.61 -33.42
N ASN A 19 -17.32 -2.91 -33.60
CA ASN A 19 -16.33 -2.92 -32.51
C ASN A 19 -16.19 -1.54 -31.86
N GLU A 20 -16.12 -0.47 -32.65
CA GLU A 20 -16.03 0.89 -32.12
C GLU A 20 -17.27 1.27 -31.28
N LYS A 21 -18.47 0.90 -31.74
CA LYS A 21 -19.72 1.12 -30.99
C LYS A 21 -19.73 0.34 -29.68
N ASP A 22 -19.30 -0.91 -29.68
CA ASP A 22 -19.23 -1.75 -28.49
C ASP A 22 -18.21 -1.20 -27.48
N ILE A 23 -17.02 -0.78 -27.93
CA ILE A 23 -16.03 -0.11 -27.09
C ILE A 23 -16.61 1.16 -26.45
N LYS A 24 -17.29 2.01 -27.25
CA LYS A 24 -17.93 3.23 -26.74
C LYS A 24 -19.02 2.90 -25.70
N LYS A 25 -19.81 1.86 -25.90
CA LYS A 25 -20.82 1.40 -24.95
C LYS A 25 -20.19 0.95 -23.65
N ARG A 26 -19.16 0.08 -23.71
CA ARG A 26 -18.42 -0.40 -22.54
C ARG A 26 -17.76 0.75 -21.77
N LEU A 27 -17.19 1.71 -22.48
CA LEU A 27 -16.59 2.89 -21.85
C LEU A 27 -17.64 3.77 -21.14
N LYS A 28 -18.82 3.92 -21.72
CA LYS A 28 -19.93 4.67 -21.10
C LYS A 28 -20.46 3.96 -19.85
N GLU A 29 -20.61 2.64 -19.90
CA GLU A 29 -21.00 1.83 -18.74
C GLU A 29 -19.92 1.89 -17.65
N PHE A 30 -18.65 1.77 -18.03
CA PHE A 30 -17.52 1.93 -17.12
C PHE A 30 -17.50 3.31 -16.45
N LYS A 31 -17.70 4.39 -17.22
CA LYS A 31 -17.83 5.75 -16.70
C LYS A 31 -19.00 5.87 -15.71
N LYS A 32 -20.17 5.33 -16.07
CA LYS A 32 -21.35 5.34 -15.19
C LYS A 32 -21.09 4.58 -13.89
N THR A 33 -20.42 3.43 -13.95
CA THR A 33 -20.06 2.64 -12.77
C THR A 33 -19.07 3.37 -11.87
N LEU A 34 -18.09 4.09 -12.43
CA LEU A 34 -17.17 4.94 -11.68
C LEU A 34 -17.87 6.17 -11.07
N GLU A 35 -18.82 6.78 -11.77
CA GLU A 35 -19.59 7.93 -11.26
C GLU A 35 -20.58 7.52 -10.15
N GLN A 36 -21.14 6.31 -10.23
CA GLN A 36 -22.08 5.79 -9.24
C GLN A 36 -21.38 5.20 -8.01
N ASN A 37 -20.21 4.60 -8.18
CA ASN A 37 -19.35 4.13 -7.10
C ASN A 37 -18.20 5.12 -6.95
N GLU A 38 -18.42 6.21 -6.20
CA GLU A 38 -17.39 7.23 -5.90
C GLU A 38 -16.05 6.62 -5.47
N VAL A 39 -16.07 5.41 -4.91
CA VAL A 39 -14.90 4.61 -4.54
C VAL A 39 -15.11 3.15 -4.95
N LEU A 40 -14.12 2.55 -5.62
CA LEU A 40 -14.10 1.11 -5.84
C LEU A 40 -13.78 0.40 -4.51
N ASP A 41 -14.68 -0.45 -4.01
CA ASP A 41 -14.48 -1.23 -2.78
C ASP A 41 -13.25 -2.16 -2.84
N LYS A 42 -12.87 -2.58 -4.05
CA LYS A 42 -11.73 -3.45 -4.31
C LYS A 42 -10.84 -2.85 -5.39
N PHE A 43 -9.54 -2.89 -5.15
CA PHE A 43 -8.55 -2.46 -6.14
C PHE A 43 -8.53 -3.42 -7.34
N ASP A 44 -8.78 -2.88 -8.53
CA ASP A 44 -8.59 -3.57 -9.81
C ASP A 44 -7.34 -3.04 -10.51
N ARG A 45 -6.35 -3.92 -10.65
CA ARG A 45 -5.06 -3.61 -11.25
C ARG A 45 -5.17 -3.27 -12.74
N TYR A 46 -5.99 -4.00 -13.50
CA TYR A 46 -6.09 -3.81 -14.95
C TYR A 46 -6.77 -2.49 -15.28
N VAL A 47 -7.81 -2.13 -14.52
CA VAL A 47 -8.44 -0.81 -14.59
C VAL A 47 -7.42 0.29 -14.28
N PHE A 48 -6.65 0.14 -13.19
CA PHE A 48 -5.62 1.10 -12.82
C PHE A 48 -4.56 1.30 -13.92
N GLU A 49 -3.99 0.22 -14.44
CA GLU A 49 -2.98 0.24 -15.51
C GLU A 49 -3.54 0.75 -16.86
N SER A 50 -4.86 0.65 -17.07
CA SER A 50 -5.51 1.18 -18.27
C SER A 50 -5.59 2.71 -18.25
N ILE A 51 -5.62 3.34 -17.08
CA ILE A 51 -5.86 4.78 -16.89
C ILE A 51 -4.56 5.52 -16.56
N VAL A 52 -3.75 4.95 -15.65
CA VAL A 52 -2.51 5.54 -15.14
C VAL A 52 -1.33 5.03 -15.95
N GLU A 53 -0.48 5.96 -16.39
CA GLU A 53 0.78 5.65 -17.06
C GLU A 53 1.90 5.40 -16.04
N LYS A 54 2.03 6.30 -15.06
CA LYS A 54 3.02 6.16 -13.98
C LYS A 54 2.59 6.90 -12.71
N VAL A 55 3.15 6.47 -11.58
CA VAL A 55 3.02 7.15 -10.28
C VAL A 55 4.40 7.55 -9.81
N ILE A 56 4.55 8.82 -9.43
CA ILE A 56 5.75 9.36 -8.79
C ILE A 56 5.47 9.45 -7.30
N VAL A 57 6.36 8.88 -6.50
CA VAL A 57 6.28 8.89 -5.04
C VAL A 57 7.30 9.88 -4.50
N GLY A 58 6.84 10.78 -3.66
CA GLY A 58 7.61 11.90 -3.15
C GLY A 58 7.56 13.11 -4.09
N GLY A 59 7.76 14.29 -3.51
CA GLY A 59 7.88 15.53 -4.26
C GLY A 59 8.31 16.69 -3.37
N LEU A 60 8.07 17.91 -3.84
CA LEU A 60 8.32 19.12 -3.07
C LEU A 60 6.99 19.74 -2.68
N ASP A 61 6.88 20.10 -1.40
CA ASP A 61 5.76 20.91 -0.92
C ASP A 61 5.86 22.35 -1.47
N GLU A 62 4.84 23.16 -1.21
CA GLU A 62 4.80 24.58 -1.61
C GLU A 62 5.96 25.40 -1.02
N ASN A 63 6.59 24.89 0.03
CA ASN A 63 7.68 25.53 0.74
C ASN A 63 9.07 25.06 0.25
N GLY A 64 9.10 24.15 -0.73
CA GLY A 64 10.34 23.58 -1.28
C GLY A 64 10.98 22.47 -0.43
N ASN A 65 10.28 21.92 0.56
CA ASN A 65 10.75 20.78 1.34
C ASN A 65 10.36 19.46 0.67
N VAL A 66 11.18 18.44 0.89
CA VAL A 66 10.88 17.08 0.41
C VAL A 66 9.71 16.49 1.20
N ASP A 67 8.63 16.16 0.50
CA ASP A 67 7.47 15.45 1.04
C ASP A 67 7.43 14.01 0.51
N PRO A 68 7.79 12.99 1.33
CA PRO A 68 7.70 11.58 0.95
C PRO A 68 6.27 11.04 0.83
N ALA A 69 5.26 11.75 1.35
CA ALA A 69 3.87 11.33 1.32
C ALA A 69 3.15 11.78 0.03
N GLN A 70 3.71 12.71 -0.73
CA GLN A 70 3.13 13.18 -1.98
C GLN A 70 3.09 12.05 -3.02
N LEU A 71 1.93 11.85 -3.64
CA LEU A 71 1.74 10.95 -4.77
C LEU A 71 1.32 11.76 -5.99
N ILE A 72 2.02 11.59 -7.10
CA ILE A 72 1.66 12.25 -8.38
C ILE A 72 1.32 11.18 -9.40
N PHE A 73 0.07 11.18 -9.84
CA PHE A 73 -0.44 10.33 -10.91
C PHE A 73 -0.25 11.02 -12.25
N VAL A 74 0.39 10.32 -13.18
CA VAL A 74 0.46 10.71 -14.59
C VAL A 74 -0.45 9.75 -15.35
N TYR A 75 -1.49 10.29 -15.97
CA TYR A 75 -2.47 9.53 -16.74
C TYR A 75 -1.97 9.32 -18.18
N LYS A 76 -2.45 8.26 -18.84
CA LYS A 76 -2.13 8.02 -20.26
C LYS A 76 -2.59 9.13 -21.21
N THR A 77 -3.52 9.97 -20.75
CA THR A 77 -3.98 11.18 -21.45
C THR A 77 -2.98 12.34 -21.35
N GLY A 78 -1.91 12.20 -20.55
CA GLY A 78 -0.93 13.24 -20.26
C GLY A 78 -1.32 14.17 -19.09
N LEU A 79 -2.55 14.03 -18.56
CA LEU A 79 -2.96 14.78 -17.37
C LEU A 79 -2.14 14.34 -16.15
N LYS A 80 -1.94 15.25 -15.20
CA LYS A 80 -1.26 14.99 -13.93
C LYS A 80 -2.17 15.38 -12.77
N ASN A 81 -2.17 14.57 -11.72
CA ASN A 81 -2.91 14.85 -10.49
C ASN A 81 -2.03 14.52 -9.28
N SER A 82 -2.06 15.36 -8.25
CA SER A 82 -1.32 15.17 -7.01
C SER A 82 -2.27 14.93 -5.85
N VAL A 83 -1.95 13.94 -5.02
CA VAL A 83 -2.72 13.60 -3.82
C VAL A 83 -1.79 13.38 -2.64
N ASP A 84 -2.31 13.66 -1.44
CA ASP A 84 -1.61 13.42 -0.18
C ASP A 84 -1.79 11.96 0.25
N GLY A 85 -0.72 11.17 0.14
CA GLY A 85 -0.68 9.76 0.52
C GLY A 85 -0.81 9.52 2.03
N ALA A 86 -0.59 10.53 2.89
CA ALA A 86 -0.75 10.38 4.33
C ALA A 86 -2.21 10.14 4.72
N LYS A 87 -3.16 10.71 3.96
CA LYS A 87 -4.61 10.57 4.19
C LYS A 87 -5.13 9.15 3.98
N PHE A 88 -4.40 8.33 3.23
CA PHE A 88 -4.79 6.96 2.89
C PHE A 88 -4.08 5.91 3.76
N LYS A 89 -3.23 6.31 4.71
CA LYS A 89 -2.58 5.39 5.64
C LYS A 89 -3.49 5.13 6.84
N PRO A 90 -3.80 3.85 7.17
CA PRO A 90 -4.53 3.55 8.40
C PRO A 90 -3.70 3.97 9.62
N GLN A 91 -4.38 4.42 10.68
CA GLN A 91 -3.70 4.85 11.90
C GLN A 91 -2.86 3.70 12.48
N ARG A 92 -1.58 3.95 12.73
CA ARG A 92 -0.68 2.97 13.34
C ARG A 92 -1.17 2.63 14.75
N LYS A 93 -1.28 1.33 15.06
CA LYS A 93 -1.69 0.84 16.40
C LYS A 93 -0.79 1.34 17.54
N ASN A 94 0.47 1.65 17.24
CA ASN A 94 1.49 2.12 18.20
C ASN A 94 1.70 3.63 18.15
N ALA A 95 0.80 4.41 17.55
CA ALA A 95 0.89 5.86 17.61
C ALA A 95 0.87 6.29 19.09
N ARG A 96 1.83 7.13 19.50
CA ARG A 96 2.17 7.51 20.88
C ARG A 96 1.03 8.21 21.69
N GLY A 97 -0.23 8.13 21.25
CA GLY A 97 -1.41 8.65 21.93
C GLY A 97 -2.42 7.58 22.39
N ARG A 98 -2.14 6.29 22.22
CA ARG A 98 -3.03 5.20 22.67
C ARG A 98 -2.64 4.60 24.03
N HIS A 99 -2.11 5.42 24.94
CA HIS A 99 -2.17 5.06 26.36
C HIS A 99 -3.50 5.59 26.89
N ARG A 100 -4.58 4.87 26.60
CA ARG A 100 -5.76 4.99 27.45
C ARG A 100 -5.32 4.50 28.83
N THR A 101 -5.61 5.34 29.81
CA THR A 101 -5.48 5.12 31.24
C THR A 101 -6.17 3.82 31.67
N ASP A 102 -5.72 3.29 32.81
CA ASP A 102 -6.25 2.15 33.57
C ASP A 102 -5.95 0.74 33.07
N GLU A 103 -4.70 0.32 33.27
CA GLU A 103 -4.35 -0.79 34.17
C GLU A 103 -2.82 -0.87 34.17
N LEU A 104 -2.17 0.08 34.85
CA LEU A 104 -0.79 -0.13 35.24
C LEU A 104 -0.82 -1.21 36.32
N CYS A 105 -0.13 -2.32 36.06
CA CYS A 105 0.13 -3.36 37.05
C CYS A 105 0.70 -2.70 38.30
N SER A 106 -0.10 -2.61 39.36
CA SER A 106 0.33 -2.14 40.67
C SER A 106 1.20 -3.23 41.29
N HIS A 107 2.44 -3.32 40.83
CA HIS A 107 3.45 -4.02 41.63
C HIS A 107 3.87 -3.06 42.72
N ASP A 108 3.12 -3.10 43.84
CA ASP A 108 3.48 -2.39 45.06
C ASP A 108 4.86 -2.86 45.50
N SER A 109 5.85 -2.01 45.28
CA SER A 109 7.24 -2.26 45.62
C SER A 109 7.45 -2.09 47.12
N ASN A 110 6.96 -3.04 47.92
CA ASN A 110 7.20 -3.12 49.37
C ASN A 110 7.23 -4.57 49.85
N GLU A 111 8.12 -5.42 49.30
CA GLU A 111 8.64 -6.55 50.09
C GLU A 111 10.09 -6.27 50.46
N VAL A 112 10.21 -5.87 51.72
CA VAL A 112 11.43 -5.74 52.50
C VAL A 112 12.22 -7.05 52.49
N ASP A 113 13.48 -6.91 52.06
CA ASP A 113 14.66 -7.53 52.66
C ASP A 113 14.60 -9.05 52.91
N LYS A 114 14.89 -9.85 51.88
CA LYS A 114 15.58 -11.12 52.08
C LYS A 114 17.03 -10.95 51.71
N MET A 115 17.82 -10.60 52.73
CA MET A 115 19.28 -10.62 52.68
C MET A 115 19.76 -11.93 52.07
N CYS A 116 20.61 -11.81 51.04
CA CYS A 116 21.43 -12.90 50.52
C CYS A 116 22.28 -13.42 51.66
N SER A 117 21.89 -14.57 52.22
CA SER A 117 22.74 -15.31 53.14
C SER A 117 23.80 -16.01 52.30
N ASP A 118 25.02 -15.48 52.33
CA ASP A 118 26.19 -16.21 51.88
C ASP A 118 26.32 -17.51 52.67
N SER A 119 26.22 -18.65 51.99
CA SER A 119 26.86 -19.87 52.47
C SER A 119 27.44 -20.64 51.28
N SER A 120 28.75 -20.46 51.10
CA SER A 120 29.60 -21.33 50.31
C SER A 120 29.46 -22.79 50.77
N ASN A 121 29.30 -23.72 49.83
CA ASN A 121 30.08 -24.95 49.88
C ASN A 121 30.26 -25.55 48.49
N ASP A 122 31.51 -25.77 48.11
CA ASP A 122 31.94 -26.47 46.91
C ASP A 122 31.32 -27.87 46.80
N THR A 123 30.73 -28.20 45.66
CA THR A 123 30.84 -29.55 45.07
C THR A 123 30.44 -29.56 43.59
N TYR A 124 31.47 -29.68 42.74
CA TYR A 124 31.49 -30.43 41.48
C TYR A 124 30.16 -30.65 40.72
N ARG A 125 30.00 -29.96 39.58
CA ARG A 125 29.55 -30.67 38.37
C ARG A 125 30.00 -29.96 37.09
N ASN A 126 31.09 -30.49 36.53
CA ASN A 126 31.46 -30.35 35.13
C ASN A 126 30.25 -30.57 34.22
N GLY A 127 30.04 -29.69 33.24
CA GLY A 127 29.09 -29.96 32.17
C GLY A 127 28.87 -28.78 31.23
N CYS A 128 29.59 -28.80 30.11
CA CYS A 128 29.22 -28.18 28.83
C CYS A 128 29.56 -26.70 28.62
N SER A 129 30.78 -26.53 28.13
CA SER A 129 31.23 -25.59 27.10
C SER A 129 30.15 -25.07 26.13
N PHE A 130 30.03 -23.75 26.03
CA PHE A 130 29.90 -23.06 24.74
C PHE A 130 30.38 -21.61 24.86
N VAL A 131 31.43 -21.27 24.12
CA VAL A 131 32.04 -19.94 24.05
C VAL A 131 31.47 -19.22 22.83
N PRO A 132 30.77 -18.08 22.95
CA PRO A 132 30.61 -17.17 21.83
C PRO A 132 31.84 -16.27 21.73
N THR A 133 32.51 -16.35 20.58
CA THR A 133 33.69 -15.57 20.21
C THR A 133 33.38 -14.07 20.12
N LYS A 134 34.32 -13.26 20.65
CA LYS A 134 34.30 -11.80 20.62
C LYS A 134 34.37 -11.24 19.19
N THR A 135 33.64 -10.15 18.99
CA THR A 135 33.79 -9.20 17.87
C THR A 135 35.09 -8.40 18.02
N ARG A 136 35.79 -8.28 16.89
CA ARG A 136 37.02 -7.53 16.53
C ARG A 136 37.71 -6.67 17.59
#